data_AF-A0A3D5V8W3-F1
#
_entry.id   AF-A0A3D5V8W3-F1
#
_cell.length_a   1.000
_cell.length_b   1.000
_cell.length_c   1.000
_cell.angle_alpha   90.00
_cell.angle_beta   90.00
_cell.angle_gamma   90.00
#
_symmetry.space_group_name_H-M   'P 1'
#
loop_
_entity.id
_entity.type
_entity.pdbx_description
1 polymer ?
#
loop_
_entity_poly.entity_id
_entity_poly.type
_entity_poly.pdbx_seq_one_letter_code
_entity_poly.pdbx_strand_id
1 'polypeptide(L)' 'MNSRVLAVNHGTTATKIAMYYDDKAIFTEIISHDPDKVVSFGGIIQQYEWYLQGETTRC' A
#
# COMPACT_ATOMS: atom_id res chain seq x y z
N MET A 1 17.86 -13.62 17.50
CA MET A 1 18.08 -12.75 16.33
C MET A 1 17.30 -11.48 16.60
N ASN A 2 17.86 -10.30 16.28
CA ASN A 2 17.18 -9.00 16.40
C ASN A 2 16.91 -8.49 14.99
N SER A 3 15.67 -8.59 14.54
CA SER A 3 15.25 -8.15 13.21
C SER A 3 14.37 -6.92 13.29
N ARG A 4 14.61 -5.96 12.41
CA ARG A 4 13.75 -4.79 12.22
C ARG A 4 13.04 -4.94 10.87
N VAL A 5 11.72 -5.06 10.89
CA VAL A 5 10.92 -5.26 9.68
C VAL A 5 9.97 -4.08 9.47
N LEU A 6 10.13 -3.36 8.36
CA LEU A 6 9.17 -2.36 7.92
C LEU A 6 8.18 -3.03 6.96
N ALA A 7 6.93 -3.11 7.39
CA ALA A 7 5.82 -3.61 6.58
C ALA A 7 5.03 -2.43 6.00
N VAL A 8 4.89 -2.37 4.69
CA VAL A 8 4.05 -1.40 3.97
C VAL A 8 3.04 -2.16 3.14
N ASN A 9 1.75 -1.96 3.44
CA ASN A 9 0.64 -2.56 2.72
C ASN A 9 -0.20 -1.46 2.05
N HIS A 10 -0.28 -1.51 0.72
CA HIS A 10 -1.06 -0.58 -0.08
C HIS A 10 -2.44 -1.17 -0.37
N GLY A 11 -3.47 -0.62 0.26
CA GLY A 11 -4.87 -0.90 -0.05
C GLY A 11 -5.52 0.26 -0.80
N THR A 12 -6.62 -0.02 -1.49
CA THR A 12 -7.38 0.98 -2.26
C THR A 12 -7.97 2.09 -1.40
N THR A 13 -8.31 1.79 -0.15
CA THR A 13 -8.91 2.75 0.79
C THR A 13 -7.94 3.25 1.85
N ALA A 14 -6.80 2.60 2.04
CA ALA A 14 -5.78 3.02 2.98
C ALA A 14 -4.44 2.34 2.72
N THR A 15 -3.35 3.07 3.00
CA THR A 15 -2.02 2.50 3.13
C THR A 15 -1.72 2.28 4.61
N LYS A 16 -1.35 1.05 4.98
CA LYS A 16 -0.96 0.69 6.35
C LYS A 16 0.55 0.52 6.41
N ILE A 17 1.18 1.18 7.37
CA ILE A 17 2.62 1.14 7.60
C ILE A 17 2.84 0.61 9.01
N ALA A 18 3.74 -0.34 9.19
CA ALA A 18 4.05 -0.89 10.49
C ALA A 18 5.54 -1.21 10.62
N MET A 19 6.12 -0.86 11.76
CA MET A 19 7.49 -1.20 12.10
C MET A 19 7.46 -2.28 13.18
N TYR A 20 8.16 -3.38 12.93
CA TYR A 20 8.29 -4.49 13.86
C TYR A 20 9.73 -4.63 14.32
N TYR A 21 9.89 -4.98 15.60
CA TYR A 21 11.11 -5.51 16.17
C TYR A 21 10.84 -6.96 16.55
N ASP A 22 11.47 -7.88 15.84
CA ASP A 22 11.13 -9.30 15.85
C ASP A 22 9.62 -9.51 15.57
N ASP A 23 8.87 -10.04 16.52
CA ASP A 23 7.43 -10.28 16.44
C ASP A 23 6.57 -9.13 16.99
N LYS A 24 7.20 -8.09 17.56
CA LYS A 24 6.51 -7.00 18.23
C LYS A 24 6.39 -5.77 17.33
N ALA A 25 5.17 -5.32 17.09
CA ALA A 25 4.93 -4.02 16.46
C ALA A 25 5.38 -2.89 17.41
N ILE A 26 6.31 -2.05 16.94
CA ILE A 26 6.80 -0.86 17.67
C ILE A 26 6.10 0.42 17.21
N PHE A 27 5.56 0.44 16.00
CA PHE A 27 4.77 1.54 15.48
C PHE A 27 3.83 1.06 14.38
N THR A 28 2.65 1.65 14.29
CA THR A 28 1.70 1.46 13.19
C THR A 28 1.07 2.79 12.80
N GLU A 29 1.04 3.06 11.50
CA GLU A 29 0.35 4.20 10.88
C GLU A 29 -0.65 3.70 9.86
N ILE A 30 -1.78 4.39 9.76
CA ILE A 30 -2.76 4.17 8.71
C ILE A 30 -3.00 5.50 8.02
N ILE A 31 -2.58 5.58 6.76
CA ILE A 31 -2.87 6.70 5.88
C ILE A 31 -4.15 6.34 5.15
N SER A 32 -5.26 6.99 5.51
CA SER A 32 -6.55 6.75 4.86
C SER A 32 -6.64 7.53 3.55
N HIS A 33 -7.11 6.86 2.51
CA HIS A 33 -7.41 7.47 1.22
C HIS A 33 -8.89 7.87 1.21
N ASP A 34 -9.15 9.13 0.86
CA ASP A 34 -10.51 9.62 0.67
C ASP A 34 -11.13 8.91 -0.56
N PRO A 35 -12.19 8.09 -0.38
CA PRO A 35 -12.80 7.35 -1.47
C PRO A 35 -13.26 8.28 -2.60
N ASP A 36 -13.74 9.48 -2.26
CA ASP A 36 -14.27 10.43 -3.24
C ASP A 36 -13.15 11.02 -4.11
N LYS A 37 -11.94 11.14 -3.57
CA LYS A 37 -10.75 11.52 -4.34
C LYS A 37 -10.20 10.36 -5.16
N VAL A 38 -10.29 9.11 -4.68
CA VAL A 38 -9.88 7.92 -5.45
C VAL A 38 -10.82 7.67 -6.64
N VAL A 39 -12.11 7.97 -6.49
CA VAL A 39 -13.10 7.93 -7.58
C VAL A 39 -12.78 8.97 -8.67
N SER A 40 -12.16 10.10 -8.32
CA SER A 40 -11.76 11.14 -9.30
C SER A 40 -10.60 10.74 -10.22
N PHE A 41 -9.82 9.72 -9.85
CA PHE A 41 -8.89 9.03 -10.75
C PHE A 41 -9.56 7.94 -11.60
N GLY A 42 -10.91 7.96 -11.64
CA GLY A 42 -11.76 7.11 -12.46
C GLY A 42 -12.00 5.70 -11.92
N GLY A 43 -11.80 5.53 -10.61
CA GLY A 43 -12.22 4.34 -9.87
C GLY A 43 -11.31 3.13 -10.03
N ILE A 44 -11.67 2.05 -9.32
CA ILE A 44 -10.89 0.79 -9.22
C ILE A 44 -10.59 0.18 -10.60
N ILE A 45 -11.49 0.33 -11.57
CA ILE A 45 -11.33 -0.21 -12.92
C ILE A 45 -10.16 0.45 -13.66
N GLN A 46 -9.91 1.74 -13.45
CA GLN A 46 -8.83 2.46 -14.14
C GLN A 46 -7.46 2.21 -13.50
N GLN A 47 -7.43 1.79 -12.23
CA GLN A 47 -6.21 1.29 -11.58
C GLN A 47 -5.77 -0.08 -12.13
N TYR A 48 -6.70 -0.90 -12.65
CA TYR A 48 -6.40 -2.22 -13.22
C TYR A 48 -5.42 -2.12 -14.41
N GLU A 49 -5.55 -1.09 -15.24
CA GLU A 49 -4.62 -0.85 -16.35
C GLU A 49 -3.19 -0.51 -15.88
N TRP A 50 -3.03 0.18 -14.74
CA TRP A 50 -1.70 0.42 -14.15
C TRP A 50 -1.06 -0.85 -13.60
N TYR A 51 -1.85 -1.74 -12.98
CA TYR A 51 -1.33 -3.03 -12.52
C TYR A 51 -0.87 -3.92 -13.69
N LEU A 52 -1.54 -3.86 -14.84
CA LEU A 52 -1.13 -4.57 -16.06
C LEU A 52 0.09 -3.93 -16.75
N GLN A 53 0.19 -2.59 -16.77
CA GLN A 53 1.36 -1.92 -17.37
C GLN A 53 2.65 -2.12 -16.57
N GLY A 54 2.56 -2.28 -15.24
CA GLY A 54 3.69 -2.60 -14.36
C GLY A 54 4.30 -3.99 -14.61
N GLU A 55 3.57 -4.92 -15.22
CA GLU A 55 4.09 -6.24 -15.63
C GLU A 55 4.85 -6.18 -16.96
N THR A 56 4.66 -5.13 -17.77
CA THR A 56 5.31 -4.98 -19.08
C THR A 56 6.60 -4.15 -19.07
N THR A 57 6.95 -3.48 -17.98
CA THR A 57 8.28 -2.82 -17.84
C THR A 57 9.24 -3.69 -17.02
N ARG A 58 9.44 -4.92 -17.50
CA ARG A 58 10.66 -5.69 -17.25
C ARG A 58 11.48 -5.72 -18.54
N CYS A 59 12.28 -4.68 -18.74
CA CYS A 59 13.52 -4.70 -19.50
C CYS A 59 14.56 -3.93 -18.69
#